data_AF-A0A7S3QU63-F1
#
_entry.id   AF-A0A7S3QU63-F1
#
_cell.length_a   1.000
_cell.length_b   1.000
_cell.length_c   1.000
_cell.angle_alpha   90.00
_cell.angle_beta   90.00
_cell.angle_gamma   90.00
#
_symmetry.space_group_name_H-M   'P 1'
#
loop_
_entity.id
_entity.type
_entity.pdbx_description
1 polymer ?
#
loop_
_entity_poly.entity_id
_entity_poly.type
_entity_poly.pdbx_seq_one_letter_code
_entity_poly.pdbx_strand_id
1 'polypeptide(L)'
;MSATAAGSDDDDVSGSSRLPRFGCSQSSAAEVHAFYSEWSHFCTAKSFGWADQYNLASAPNRQVRRKMEDENRKARRAARREYNDAIRDLTGFVKKRDKRVAKFAAEEAARRAEKAAIEEQKRQAEKAERAARAAAYEEADWIKASEEVLEEESEEQEQEEVEIFFCVACDKRFKSEKQLKNHETSKKHAEMVAHLRAVLQAEEGCCPDDMLQGYNLPPEQGAASTDQQGRGARGKKAKNKRRQQQQQQQRQQQ
;
A
#
# COMPACT_ATOMS: atom_id res chain seq x y z
N MET A 1 5.95 -52.08 9.34
CA MET A 1 6.06 -50.67 8.93
C MET A 1 6.09 -50.64 7.40
N SER A 2 4.94 -50.47 6.77
CA SER A 2 4.85 -50.38 5.30
C SER A 2 4.26 -49.03 4.96
N ALA A 3 5.11 -48.20 4.37
CA ALA A 3 4.86 -46.79 4.10
C ALA A 3 3.88 -46.59 2.93
N THR A 4 2.99 -45.64 3.18
CA THR A 4 2.03 -45.02 2.27
C THR A 4 2.73 -44.24 1.16
N ALA A 5 2.24 -44.36 -0.07
CA ALA A 5 2.51 -43.40 -1.15
C ALA A 5 1.18 -43.04 -1.80
N ALA A 6 0.65 -41.90 -1.37
CA ALA A 6 -0.49 -41.23 -1.96
C ALA A 6 -0.16 -40.82 -3.40
N GLY A 7 -0.84 -41.47 -4.36
CA GLY A 7 -1.03 -40.99 -5.72
C GLY A 7 -2.50 -40.63 -5.88
N SER A 8 -2.95 -39.61 -5.16
CA SER A 8 -4.25 -39.00 -5.39
C SER A 8 -4.11 -38.13 -6.64
N ASP A 9 -4.23 -38.76 -7.80
CA ASP A 9 -4.59 -38.06 -9.02
C ASP A 9 -6.04 -37.60 -8.85
N ASP A 10 -6.20 -36.39 -8.30
CA ASP A 10 -7.44 -35.61 -8.39
C ASP A 10 -7.65 -35.24 -9.87
N ASP A 11 -8.06 -36.22 -10.68
CA ASP A 11 -8.90 -35.97 -11.84
C ASP A 11 -10.25 -35.48 -11.29
N ASP A 12 -10.30 -34.18 -10.96
CA ASP A 12 -11.54 -33.44 -10.76
C ASP A 12 -12.33 -33.48 -12.08
N VAL A 13 -13.02 -34.59 -12.32
CA VAL A 13 -14.16 -34.69 -13.21
C VAL A 13 -15.36 -34.10 -12.46
N SER A 14 -15.25 -32.83 -12.06
CA SER A 14 -16.39 -32.04 -11.66
C SER A 14 -16.87 -31.29 -12.89
N GLY A 15 -17.96 -31.77 -13.50
CA GLY A 15 -18.56 -31.04 -14.61
C GLY A 15 -19.41 -31.85 -15.58
N SER A 16 -20.21 -32.80 -15.10
CA SER A 16 -21.45 -33.14 -15.82
C SER A 16 -22.63 -32.37 -15.24
N SER A 17 -22.41 -31.07 -15.01
CA SER A 17 -23.48 -30.10 -14.87
C SER A 17 -23.90 -29.74 -16.29
N ARG A 18 -25.17 -29.97 -16.62
CA ARG A 18 -25.73 -29.72 -17.95
C ARG A 18 -25.40 -28.28 -18.38
N LEU A 19 -24.49 -28.13 -19.34
CA LEU A 19 -24.01 -26.82 -19.77
C LEU A 19 -25.19 -25.91 -20.18
N PRO A 20 -25.17 -24.62 -19.79
CA PRO A 20 -26.21 -23.67 -20.10
C PRO A 20 -26.32 -23.52 -21.62
N ARG A 21 -27.56 -23.43 -22.09
CA ARG A 21 -27.84 -23.19 -23.51
C ARG A 21 -27.64 -21.70 -23.80
N PHE A 22 -27.26 -21.38 -25.04
CA PHE A 22 -27.00 -20.00 -25.49
C PHE A 22 -28.25 -19.06 -25.41
N GLY A 23 -29.45 -19.63 -25.38
CA GLY A 23 -30.71 -18.90 -25.30
C GLY A 23 -31.14 -18.27 -26.63
N CYS A 24 -31.97 -17.22 -26.55
CA CYS A 24 -32.49 -16.46 -27.69
C CYS A 24 -32.50 -14.95 -27.40
N SER A 25 -33.03 -14.16 -28.33
CA SER A 25 -33.06 -12.68 -28.24
C SER A 25 -33.78 -12.13 -27.01
N GLN A 26 -34.66 -12.92 -26.38
CA GLN A 26 -35.44 -12.54 -25.19
C GLN A 26 -34.88 -13.12 -23.88
N SER A 27 -33.74 -13.82 -23.91
CA SER A 27 -33.13 -14.38 -22.69
C SER A 27 -32.79 -13.30 -21.67
N SER A 28 -32.98 -13.62 -20.40
CA SER A 28 -32.74 -12.68 -19.31
C SER A 28 -31.25 -12.38 -19.13
N ALA A 29 -30.93 -11.25 -18.51
CA ALA A 29 -29.54 -10.88 -18.21
C ALA A 29 -28.83 -11.94 -17.36
N ALA A 30 -29.55 -12.58 -16.44
CA ALA A 30 -29.03 -13.63 -15.57
C ALA A 30 -28.64 -14.90 -16.35
N GLU A 31 -29.50 -15.35 -17.28
CA GLU A 31 -29.21 -16.53 -18.12
C GLU A 31 -28.02 -16.30 -19.06
N VAL A 32 -27.96 -15.11 -19.68
CA VAL A 32 -26.85 -14.73 -20.55
C VAL A 32 -25.56 -14.64 -19.75
N HIS A 33 -25.60 -14.08 -18.55
CA HIS A 33 -24.45 -14.02 -17.66
C HIS A 33 -24.00 -15.42 -17.21
N ALA A 34 -24.92 -16.29 -16.80
CA ALA A 34 -24.63 -17.66 -16.41
C ALA A 34 -23.95 -18.44 -17.55
N PHE A 35 -24.47 -18.32 -18.77
CA PHE A 35 -23.85 -18.91 -19.96
C PHE A 35 -22.40 -18.46 -20.13
N TYR A 36 -22.14 -17.16 -20.24
CA TYR A 36 -20.78 -16.69 -20.45
C TYR A 36 -19.85 -16.95 -19.25
N SER A 37 -20.40 -17.03 -18.03
CA SER A 37 -19.65 -17.40 -16.83
C SER A 37 -19.14 -18.83 -16.94
N GLU A 38 -20.00 -19.81 -17.20
CA GLU A 38 -19.59 -21.21 -17.32
C GLU A 38 -18.62 -21.43 -18.49
N TRP A 39 -18.89 -20.83 -19.65
CA TRP A 39 -18.03 -20.96 -20.83
C TRP A 39 -16.67 -20.25 -20.68
N SER A 40 -16.59 -19.20 -19.86
CA SER A 40 -15.29 -18.58 -19.53
C SER A 40 -14.42 -19.47 -18.64
N HIS A 41 -15.03 -20.30 -17.80
CA HIS A 41 -14.35 -21.26 -16.94
C HIS A 41 -14.33 -22.67 -17.55
N PHE A 42 -14.58 -22.81 -18.85
CA PHE A 42 -14.65 -24.10 -19.51
C PHE A 42 -13.34 -24.90 -19.36
N CYS A 43 -13.50 -26.17 -19.02
CA CYS A 43 -12.44 -27.15 -18.94
C CYS A 43 -12.86 -28.41 -19.71
N THR A 44 -12.05 -28.81 -20.69
CA THR A 44 -12.28 -30.05 -21.44
C THR A 44 -12.04 -31.29 -20.59
N ALA A 45 -12.80 -32.37 -20.85
CA ALA A 45 -12.57 -33.71 -20.30
C ALA A 45 -11.72 -34.59 -21.24
N LYS A 46 -11.22 -34.05 -22.37
CA LYS A 46 -10.43 -34.80 -23.35
C LYS A 46 -9.07 -35.21 -22.77
N SER A 47 -8.64 -36.45 -22.98
CA SER A 47 -7.41 -36.99 -22.37
C SER A 47 -6.09 -36.48 -22.97
N PHE A 48 -6.09 -36.00 -24.21
CA PHE A 48 -4.88 -35.55 -24.96
C PHE A 48 -3.76 -36.58 -25.08
N GLY A 49 -4.04 -37.88 -25.01
CA GLY A 49 -3.01 -38.92 -25.13
C GLY A 49 -2.22 -38.91 -26.45
N TRP A 50 -2.75 -38.31 -27.52
CA TRP A 50 -2.04 -38.11 -28.78
C TRP A 50 -0.88 -37.11 -28.69
N ALA A 51 -0.85 -36.26 -27.65
CA ALA A 51 0.22 -35.30 -27.42
C ALA A 51 1.45 -35.93 -26.74
N ASP A 52 1.40 -37.22 -26.39
CA ASP A 52 2.52 -37.93 -25.80
C ASP A 52 3.66 -38.07 -26.82
N GLN A 53 4.84 -37.56 -26.45
CA GLN A 53 6.02 -37.54 -27.32
C GLN A 53 6.91 -38.77 -27.11
N TYR A 54 6.88 -39.35 -25.90
CA TYR A 54 7.71 -40.48 -25.51
C TYR A 54 6.88 -41.73 -25.27
N ASN A 55 7.36 -42.89 -25.73
CA ASN A 55 6.75 -44.18 -25.38
C ASN A 55 7.36 -44.72 -24.08
N LEU A 56 6.56 -44.86 -23.03
CA LEU A 56 7.00 -45.33 -21.71
C LEU A 56 7.61 -46.75 -21.73
N ALA A 57 7.21 -47.59 -22.69
CA ALA A 57 7.74 -48.94 -22.85
C ALA A 57 9.19 -48.97 -23.38
N SER A 58 9.63 -47.88 -24.01
CA SER A 58 11.01 -47.75 -24.54
C SER A 58 12.03 -47.32 -23.50
N ALA A 59 11.60 -47.04 -22.26
CA ALA A 59 12.46 -46.49 -21.22
C ALA A 59 13.46 -47.53 -20.68
N PRO A 60 14.79 -47.27 -20.74
CA PRO A 60 15.82 -48.22 -20.32
C PRO A 60 15.96 -48.37 -18.80
N ASN A 61 15.54 -47.38 -18.01
CA ASN A 61 15.57 -47.45 -16.55
C ASN A 61 14.42 -46.66 -15.92
N ARG A 62 14.17 -46.87 -14.62
CA ARG A 62 13.08 -46.22 -13.88
C ARG A 62 13.18 -44.69 -13.86
N GLN A 63 14.40 -44.14 -13.81
CA GLN A 63 14.61 -42.69 -13.77
C GLN A 63 14.24 -42.04 -15.12
N VAL A 64 14.63 -42.67 -16.23
CA VAL A 64 14.29 -42.24 -17.59
C VAL A 64 12.80 -42.37 -17.83
N ARG A 65 12.17 -43.47 -17.37
CA ARG A 65 10.70 -43.63 -17.47
C ARG A 65 9.96 -42.49 -16.77
N ARG A 66 10.38 -42.10 -15.56
CA ARG A 66 9.77 -40.95 -14.86
C ARG A 66 9.95 -39.65 -15.63
N LYS A 67 11.15 -39.37 -16.15
CA LYS A 67 11.39 -38.17 -16.97
C LYS A 67 10.50 -38.17 -18.23
N MET A 68 10.34 -39.31 -18.89
CA MET A 68 9.44 -39.47 -20.03
C MET A 68 7.96 -39.27 -19.64
N GLU A 69 7.52 -39.81 -18.49
CA GLU A 69 6.17 -39.59 -17.94
C GLU A 69 5.91 -38.10 -17.65
N ASP A 70 6.89 -37.41 -17.07
CA ASP A 70 6.82 -35.98 -16.75
C ASP A 70 6.73 -35.12 -18.03
N GLU A 71 7.54 -35.40 -19.05
CA GLU A 71 7.48 -34.70 -20.34
C GLU A 71 6.17 -34.97 -21.08
N ASN A 72 5.67 -36.22 -21.09
CA ASN A 72 4.35 -36.52 -21.65
C ASN A 72 3.24 -35.80 -20.88
N ARG A 73 3.29 -35.79 -19.55
CA ARG A 73 2.33 -35.04 -18.71
C ARG A 73 2.37 -33.55 -19.05
N LYS A 74 3.56 -32.97 -19.24
CA LYS A 74 3.74 -31.57 -19.65
C LYS A 74 3.15 -31.31 -21.03
N ALA A 75 3.40 -32.20 -22.00
CA ALA A 75 2.84 -32.11 -23.35
C ALA A 75 1.30 -32.18 -23.35
N ARG A 76 0.72 -33.13 -22.59
CA ARG A 76 -0.74 -33.23 -22.41
C ARG A 76 -1.34 -31.99 -21.75
N ARG A 77 -0.67 -31.45 -20.73
CA ARG A 77 -1.08 -30.21 -20.05
C ARG A 77 -1.02 -29.01 -21.00
N ALA A 78 0.00 -28.90 -21.84
CA ALA A 78 0.13 -27.86 -22.85
C ALA A 78 -1.00 -27.94 -23.89
N ALA A 79 -1.21 -29.11 -24.50
CA ALA A 79 -2.29 -29.32 -25.47
C ALA A 79 -3.68 -29.06 -24.88
N ARG A 80 -3.90 -29.45 -23.61
CA ARG A 80 -5.15 -29.14 -22.89
C ARG A 80 -5.34 -27.64 -22.67
N ARG A 81 -4.28 -26.91 -22.33
CA ARG A 81 -4.32 -25.44 -22.16
C ARG A 81 -4.65 -24.76 -23.47
N GLU A 82 -3.93 -25.08 -24.55
CA GLU A 82 -4.19 -24.51 -25.88
C GLU A 82 -5.64 -24.72 -26.34
N TYR A 83 -6.19 -25.93 -26.13
CA TYR A 83 -7.58 -26.23 -26.46
C TYR A 83 -8.57 -25.40 -25.63
N ASN A 84 -8.37 -25.33 -24.31
CA ASN A 84 -9.25 -24.56 -23.43
C ASN A 84 -9.16 -23.06 -23.72
N ASP A 85 -7.95 -22.54 -23.97
CA ASP A 85 -7.73 -21.14 -24.29
C ASP A 85 -8.35 -20.78 -25.64
N ALA A 86 -8.27 -21.64 -26.66
CA ALA A 86 -8.98 -21.44 -27.93
C ALA A 86 -10.50 -21.35 -27.74
N ILE A 87 -11.09 -22.15 -26.83
CA ILE A 87 -12.53 -22.07 -26.52
C ILE A 87 -12.87 -20.80 -25.76
N ARG A 88 -12.02 -20.38 -24.81
CA ARG A 88 -12.20 -19.13 -24.06
C ARG A 88 -12.09 -17.91 -24.97
N ASP A 89 -11.16 -17.94 -25.92
CA ASP A 89 -10.99 -16.90 -26.93
C ASP A 89 -12.21 -16.82 -27.87
N LEU A 90 -12.69 -17.97 -28.34
CA LEU A 90 -13.94 -18.04 -29.11
C LEU A 90 -15.12 -17.48 -28.32
N THR A 91 -15.27 -17.89 -27.06
CA THR A 91 -16.33 -17.41 -26.17
C THR A 91 -16.22 -15.89 -25.96
N GLY A 92 -15.01 -15.37 -25.76
CA GLY A 92 -14.73 -13.94 -25.65
C GLY A 92 -15.08 -13.18 -26.93
N PHE A 93 -14.79 -13.76 -28.10
CA PHE A 93 -15.16 -13.20 -29.40
C PHE A 93 -16.68 -13.13 -29.60
N VAL A 94 -17.40 -14.19 -29.24
CA VAL A 94 -18.86 -14.23 -29.29
C VAL A 94 -19.46 -13.21 -28.32
N LYS A 95 -18.94 -13.15 -27.08
CA LYS A 95 -19.37 -12.19 -26.05
C LYS A 95 -19.22 -10.73 -26.50
N LYS A 96 -18.12 -10.39 -27.19
CA LYS A 96 -17.88 -9.05 -27.75
C LYS A 96 -18.88 -8.69 -28.86
N ARG A 97 -19.36 -9.67 -29.63
CA ARG A 97 -20.33 -9.48 -30.72
C ARG A 97 -21.79 -9.53 -30.28
N ASP A 98 -22.08 -10.09 -29.11
CA ASP A 98 -23.44 -10.27 -28.63
C ASP A 98 -24.07 -8.93 -28.20
N LYS A 99 -25.08 -8.49 -28.97
CA LYS A 99 -25.82 -7.25 -28.71
C LYS A 99 -26.54 -7.27 -27.36
N ARG A 100 -26.94 -8.45 -26.85
CA ARG A 100 -27.59 -8.58 -25.54
C ARG A 100 -26.62 -8.19 -24.43
N VAL A 101 -25.38 -8.69 -24.51
CA VAL A 101 -24.32 -8.38 -23.55
C VAL A 101 -23.97 -6.90 -23.58
N ALA A 102 -23.89 -6.28 -24.77
CA ALA A 102 -23.62 -4.86 -24.89
C ALA A 102 -24.71 -3.99 -24.22
N LYS A 103 -25.99 -4.35 -24.42
CA LYS A 103 -27.13 -3.66 -23.77
C LYS A 103 -27.06 -3.78 -22.24
N PHE A 104 -26.92 -4.99 -21.72
CA PHE A 104 -26.83 -5.22 -20.28
C PHE A 104 -25.59 -4.58 -19.65
N ALA A 105 -24.47 -4.55 -20.36
CA ALA A 105 -23.26 -3.87 -19.89
C ALA A 105 -23.46 -2.35 -19.79
N ALA A 106 -24.16 -1.74 -20.75
CA ALA A 106 -24.47 -0.31 -20.72
C ALA A 106 -25.43 0.03 -19.56
N GLU A 107 -26.46 -0.79 -19.36
CA GLU A 107 -27.41 -0.63 -18.25
C GLU A 107 -26.73 -0.78 -16.88
N GLU A 108 -25.90 -1.82 -16.71
CA GLU A 108 -25.11 -2.03 -15.50
C GLU A 108 -24.11 -0.90 -15.24
N ALA A 109 -23.47 -0.39 -16.30
CA ALA A 109 -22.56 0.75 -16.18
C ALA A 109 -23.30 2.03 -15.75
N ALA A 110 -24.48 2.29 -16.30
CA ALA A 110 -25.33 3.41 -15.90
C ALA A 110 -25.75 3.29 -14.43
N ARG A 111 -26.20 2.09 -13.99
CA ARG A 111 -26.57 1.82 -12.60
C ARG A 111 -25.39 1.99 -11.64
N ARG A 112 -24.18 1.59 -12.03
CA ARG A 112 -22.97 1.80 -11.21
C ARG A 112 -22.59 3.27 -11.15
N ALA A 113 -22.68 4.00 -12.26
CA ALA A 113 -22.41 5.45 -12.29
C ALA A 113 -23.39 6.22 -11.41
N GLU A 114 -24.68 5.87 -11.42
CA GLU A 114 -25.69 6.46 -10.55
C GLU A 114 -25.37 6.19 -9.06
N LYS A 115 -25.08 4.94 -8.70
CA LYS A 115 -24.69 4.58 -7.33
C LYS A 115 -23.44 5.33 -6.86
N ALA A 116 -22.42 5.43 -7.72
CA ALA A 116 -21.19 6.18 -7.43
C ALA A 116 -21.45 7.68 -7.28
N ALA A 117 -22.37 8.26 -8.08
CA ALA A 117 -22.76 9.66 -7.94
C ALA A 117 -23.49 9.93 -6.61
N ILE A 118 -24.39 9.03 -6.21
CA ILE A 118 -25.08 9.12 -4.91
C ILE A 118 -24.08 9.01 -3.75
N GLU A 119 -23.14 8.08 -3.82
CA GLU A 119 -22.11 7.90 -2.80
C GLU A 119 -21.17 9.11 -2.72
N GLU A 120 -20.79 9.68 -3.85
CA GLU A 120 -19.98 10.91 -3.90
C GLU A 120 -20.75 12.10 -3.30
N GLN A 121 -22.04 12.25 -3.60
CA GLN A 121 -22.88 13.27 -2.99
C GLN A 121 -22.97 13.11 -1.47
N LYS A 122 -23.15 11.87 -0.97
CA LYS A 122 -23.14 11.58 0.46
C LYS A 122 -21.79 11.92 1.10
N ARG A 123 -20.69 11.56 0.46
CA ARG A 123 -19.33 11.86 0.93
C ARG A 123 -19.06 13.36 0.97
N GLN A 124 -19.54 14.10 -0.02
CA GLN A 124 -19.43 15.56 -0.05
C GLN A 124 -20.29 16.21 1.03
N ALA A 125 -21.52 15.73 1.25
CA ALA A 125 -22.39 16.20 2.31
C ALA A 125 -21.79 15.95 3.70
N GLU A 126 -21.28 14.74 3.97
CA GLU A 126 -20.62 14.42 5.24
C GLU A 126 -19.38 15.28 5.46
N LYS A 127 -18.58 15.52 4.41
CA LYS A 127 -17.41 16.40 4.50
C LYS A 127 -17.81 17.85 4.77
N ALA A 128 -18.88 18.34 4.14
CA ALA A 128 -19.40 19.68 4.37
C ALA A 128 -19.98 19.82 5.79
N GLU A 129 -20.70 18.81 6.27
CA GLU A 129 -21.23 18.75 7.63
C GLU A 129 -20.10 18.73 8.67
N ARG A 130 -19.06 17.91 8.46
CA ARG A 130 -17.89 17.90 9.34
C ARG A 130 -17.16 19.24 9.35
N ALA A 131 -17.02 19.87 8.18
CA ALA A 131 -16.42 21.21 8.09
C ALA A 131 -17.28 22.28 8.77
N ALA A 132 -18.61 22.21 8.62
CA ALA A 132 -19.53 23.12 9.30
C ALA A 132 -19.52 22.92 10.82
N ARG A 133 -19.48 21.67 11.29
CA ARG A 133 -19.35 21.34 12.72
C ARG A 133 -18.02 21.82 13.30
N ALA A 134 -16.92 21.71 12.55
CA ALA A 134 -15.63 22.24 12.95
C ALA A 134 -15.63 23.78 12.98
N ALA A 135 -16.29 24.43 12.01
CA ALA A 135 -16.40 25.89 11.97
C ALA A 135 -17.34 26.45 13.06
N ALA A 136 -18.37 25.69 13.46
CA ALA A 136 -19.28 26.04 14.55
C ALA A 136 -18.76 25.58 15.93
N TYR A 137 -17.59 24.94 15.99
CA TYR A 137 -16.99 24.55 17.26
C TYR A 137 -16.46 25.81 17.95
N GLU A 138 -17.11 26.20 19.02
CA GLU A 138 -16.62 27.22 19.93
C GLU A 138 -15.88 26.53 21.08
N GLU A 139 -14.63 26.90 21.29
CA GLU A 139 -13.79 26.37 22.37
C GLU A 139 -14.40 26.71 23.72
N ALA A 140 -14.38 25.74 24.63
CA ALA A 140 -14.93 25.90 25.97
C ALA A 140 -14.12 26.93 26.78
N ASP A 141 -14.81 27.73 27.59
CA ASP A 141 -14.20 28.88 28.27
C ASP A 141 -13.04 28.54 29.22
N TRP A 142 -13.00 27.31 29.75
CA TRP A 142 -11.88 26.83 30.57
C TRP A 142 -10.62 26.49 29.75
N ILE A 143 -10.77 26.16 28.46
CA ILE A 143 -9.63 25.96 27.54
C ILE A 143 -9.04 27.33 27.18
N LYS A 144 -9.89 28.30 26.84
CA LYS A 144 -9.47 29.69 26.56
C LYS A 144 -8.74 30.31 27.75
N ALA A 145 -9.28 30.15 28.96
CA ALA A 145 -8.63 30.65 30.18
C ALA A 145 -7.30 29.95 30.49
N SER A 146 -7.15 28.66 30.17
CA SER A 146 -5.87 27.96 30.36
C SER A 146 -4.80 28.40 29.37
N GLU A 147 -5.18 28.78 28.16
CA GLU A 147 -4.26 29.25 27.13
C GLU A 147 -3.75 30.67 27.43
N GLU A 148 -4.64 31.56 27.89
CA GLU A 148 -4.26 32.90 28.34
C GLU A 148 -3.32 32.88 29.56
N VAL A 149 -3.56 31.98 30.52
CA VAL A 149 -2.67 31.78 31.68
C VAL A 149 -1.33 31.16 31.27
N LEU A 150 -1.30 30.26 30.28
CA LEU A 150 -0.04 29.68 29.76
C LEU A 150 0.78 30.71 28.97
N GLU A 151 0.12 31.63 28.26
CA GLU A 151 0.79 32.70 27.53
C GLU A 151 1.39 33.73 28.52
N GLU A 152 0.67 34.08 29.59
CA GLU A 152 1.21 34.89 30.70
C GLU A 152 2.34 34.18 31.46
N GLU A 153 2.19 32.89 31.79
CA GLU A 153 3.27 32.11 32.45
C GLU A 153 4.51 31.97 31.56
N SER A 154 4.36 31.93 30.23
CA SER A 154 5.49 31.86 29.30
C SER A 154 6.27 33.19 29.26
N GLU A 155 5.59 34.33 29.35
CA GLU A 155 6.24 35.65 29.42
C GLU A 155 6.94 35.89 30.77
N GLU A 156 6.43 35.29 31.85
CA GLU A 156 7.09 35.31 33.17
C GLU A 156 8.29 34.34 33.25
N GLN A 157 8.22 33.17 32.62
CA GLN A 157 9.30 32.17 32.62
C GLN A 157 10.55 32.60 31.83
N GLU A 158 10.44 33.46 30.80
CA GLU A 158 11.60 34.03 30.11
C GLU A 158 12.48 34.91 31.02
N GLN A 159 11.95 35.39 32.15
CA GLN A 159 12.69 36.26 33.08
C GLN A 159 13.47 35.51 34.17
N GLU A 160 13.22 34.21 34.37
CA GLU A 160 13.81 33.41 35.45
C GLU A 160 14.49 32.11 34.96
N GLU A 161 15.12 32.13 33.78
CA GLU A 161 15.96 30.99 33.34
C GLU A 161 17.28 30.96 34.12
N VAL A 162 17.26 30.39 35.32
CA VAL A 162 18.48 30.06 36.08
C VAL A 162 19.11 28.82 35.45
N GLU A 163 20.23 28.99 34.74
CA GLU A 163 20.96 27.91 34.08
C GLU A 163 21.51 26.89 35.10
N ILE A 164 20.84 25.73 35.24
CA ILE A 164 21.24 24.65 36.16
C ILE A 164 22.16 23.68 35.42
N PHE A 165 23.40 23.53 35.89
CA PHE A 165 24.37 22.59 35.33
C PHE A 165 24.18 21.20 35.95
N PHE A 166 24.04 20.13 35.16
CA PHE A 166 23.77 18.77 35.67
C PHE A 166 24.75 17.72 35.12
N CYS A 167 25.26 16.87 36.00
CA CYS A 167 26.08 15.71 35.64
C CYS A 167 25.24 14.43 35.63
N VAL A 168 25.01 13.88 34.43
CA VAL A 168 24.24 12.64 34.21
C VAL A 168 24.92 11.42 34.83
N ALA A 169 26.25 11.36 34.82
CA ALA A 169 26.96 10.21 35.36
C ALA A 169 26.85 10.08 36.89
N CYS A 170 26.57 11.18 37.60
CA CYS A 170 26.59 11.23 39.06
C CYS A 170 25.27 11.72 39.67
N ASP A 171 24.27 12.03 38.85
CA ASP A 171 23.00 12.64 39.21
C ASP A 171 23.13 13.87 40.14
N LYS A 172 24.04 14.79 39.81
CA LYS A 172 24.33 15.99 40.61
C LYS A 172 24.09 17.28 39.85
N ARG A 173 23.32 18.19 40.47
CA ARG A 173 23.07 19.56 40.00
C ARG A 173 24.09 20.53 40.63
N PHE A 174 24.60 21.43 39.82
CA PHE A 174 25.59 22.44 40.15
C PHE A 174 25.06 23.81 39.75
N LYS A 175 25.39 24.83 40.55
CA LYS A 175 24.91 26.21 40.34
C LYS A 175 25.83 27.03 39.43
N SER A 176 26.93 26.44 38.97
CA SER A 176 27.92 27.10 38.12
C SER A 176 28.67 26.07 37.29
N GLU A 177 28.93 26.42 36.04
CA GLU A 177 29.74 25.63 35.10
C GLU A 177 31.11 25.25 35.69
N LYS A 178 31.73 26.16 36.47
CA LYS A 178 33.04 25.91 37.11
C LYS A 178 32.98 24.76 38.13
N GLN A 179 31.86 24.63 38.84
CA GLN A 179 31.67 23.56 39.82
C GLN A 179 31.47 22.21 39.12
N LEU A 180 30.76 22.20 37.98
CA LEU A 180 30.59 21.01 37.14
C LEU A 180 31.94 20.54 36.56
N LYS A 181 32.74 21.44 35.98
CA LYS A 181 34.07 21.11 35.44
C LYS A 181 35.01 20.53 36.49
N ASN A 182 35.01 21.08 37.70
CA ASN A 182 35.77 20.51 38.82
C ASN A 182 35.24 19.12 39.24
N HIS A 183 33.92 18.89 39.13
CA HIS A 183 33.32 17.59 39.39
C HIS A 183 33.72 16.55 38.33
N GLU A 184 33.73 16.92 37.05
CA GLU A 184 34.10 16.05 35.93
C GLU A 184 35.56 15.55 36.02
N THR A 185 36.47 16.41 36.50
CA THR A 185 37.89 16.04 36.69
C THR A 185 38.14 15.23 37.98
N SER A 186 37.13 15.05 38.83
CA SER A 186 37.27 14.30 40.08
C SER A 186 37.40 12.80 39.83
N LYS A 187 38.27 12.15 40.61
CA LYS A 187 38.45 10.68 40.58
C LYS A 187 37.14 9.90 40.74
N LYS A 188 36.21 10.41 41.55
CA LYS A 188 34.90 9.78 41.78
C LYS A 188 33.99 9.83 40.56
N HIS A 189 34.04 10.92 39.79
CA HIS A 189 33.28 11.02 38.54
C HIS A 189 33.91 10.12 37.48
N ALA A 190 35.23 10.12 37.33
CA ALA A 190 35.94 9.26 36.39
C ALA A 190 35.68 7.75 36.64
N GLU A 191 35.65 7.33 37.90
CA GLU A 191 35.31 5.95 38.29
C GLU A 191 33.85 5.60 37.93
N MET A 192 32.91 6.50 38.22
CA MET A 192 31.49 6.30 37.89
C MET A 192 31.26 6.26 36.38
N VAL A 193 31.92 7.13 35.62
CA VAL A 193 31.88 7.12 34.15
C VAL A 193 32.49 5.84 33.58
N ALA A 194 33.58 5.34 34.16
CA ALA A 194 34.18 4.07 33.75
C ALA A 194 33.24 2.88 34.01
N HIS A 195 32.55 2.86 35.16
CA HIS A 195 31.53 1.86 35.48
C HIS A 195 30.37 1.94 34.48
N LEU A 196 29.82 3.13 34.23
CA LEU A 196 28.74 3.32 33.26
C LEU A 196 29.16 2.88 31.86
N ARG A 197 30.38 3.21 31.42
CA ARG A 197 30.92 2.74 30.13
C ARG A 197 31.01 1.22 30.07
N ALA A 198 31.46 0.56 31.14
CA ALA A 198 31.54 -0.89 31.19
C ALA A 198 30.16 -1.57 31.13
N VAL A 199 29.15 -1.01 31.81
CA VAL A 199 27.77 -1.50 31.76
C VAL A 199 27.21 -1.35 30.34
N LEU A 200 27.30 -0.16 29.74
CA LEU A 200 26.80 0.08 28.38
C LEU A 200 27.48 -0.83 27.34
N GLN A 201 28.79 -1.03 27.45
CA GLN A 201 29.53 -1.90 26.52
C GLN A 201 29.18 -3.39 26.70
N ALA A 202 28.80 -3.82 27.92
CA ALA A 202 28.29 -5.17 28.16
C ALA A 202 26.86 -5.35 27.61
N GLU A 203 26.02 -4.31 27.68
CA GLU A 203 24.66 -4.31 27.15
C GLU A 203 24.63 -4.27 25.61
N GLU A 204 25.49 -3.48 24.97
CA GLU A 204 25.69 -3.44 23.52
C GLU A 204 26.17 -4.79 22.94
N GLY A 205 26.77 -5.66 23.76
CA GLY A 205 27.23 -6.99 23.36
C GLY A 205 26.19 -8.11 23.45
N CYS A 206 24.98 -7.87 23.98
CA CYS A 206 23.97 -8.91 24.25
C CYS A 206 22.73 -8.84 23.33
N CYS A 207 22.67 -7.89 22.41
CA CYS A 207 21.63 -7.82 21.39
C CYS A 207 22.25 -8.08 20.00
N PRO A 208 21.88 -9.18 19.30
CA PRO A 208 22.38 -9.42 17.96
C PRO A 208 21.98 -8.27 17.03
N ASP A 209 23.01 -7.62 16.50
CA ASP A 209 23.03 -6.56 15.49
C ASP A 209 22.45 -7.04 14.14
N ASP A 210 21.13 -7.27 14.09
CA ASP A 210 20.38 -7.56 12.86
C ASP A 210 18.94 -6.99 12.87
N MET A 211 18.78 -5.71 13.24
CA MET A 211 17.49 -5.02 13.01
C MET A 211 17.58 -3.54 12.66
N LEU A 212 18.74 -3.01 12.26
CA LEU A 212 18.87 -1.60 11.85
C LEU A 212 19.56 -1.38 10.49
N GLN A 213 19.27 -2.23 9.50
CA GLN A 213 19.56 -1.94 8.09
C GLN A 213 18.28 -1.56 7.31
N GLY A 214 17.62 -0.49 7.76
CA GLY A 214 16.44 0.07 7.11
C GLY A 214 16.42 1.59 6.96
N TYR A 215 17.32 2.33 7.60
CA TYR A 215 17.40 3.79 7.45
C TYR A 215 18.83 4.21 7.14
N ASN A 216 19.17 4.18 5.86
CA ASN A 216 20.35 4.88 5.38
C ASN A 216 19.96 6.37 5.24
N LEU A 217 20.25 7.16 6.27
CA LEU A 217 20.14 8.61 6.24
C LEU A 217 21.43 9.16 5.58
N PRO A 218 21.37 9.78 4.40
CA PRO A 218 22.57 10.26 3.71
C PRO A 218 23.21 11.43 4.47
N PRO A 219 24.54 11.57 4.45
CA PRO A 219 25.26 12.58 5.22
C PRO A 219 25.09 13.98 4.59
N GLU A 220 24.72 14.96 5.42
CA GLU A 220 24.91 16.38 5.12
C GLU A 220 26.41 16.69 5.12
N GLN A 221 26.92 17.17 3.98
CA GLN A 221 28.12 18.00 3.93
C GLN A 221 27.81 19.22 3.07
N GLY A 222 27.84 20.39 3.69
CA GLY A 222 27.72 21.67 3.01
C GLY A 222 29.04 22.09 2.34
N ALA A 223 28.94 22.68 1.15
CA ALA A 223 29.44 24.03 0.84
C ALA A 223 29.32 24.36 -0.67
N ALA A 224 28.65 25.49 -0.92
CA ALA A 224 28.91 26.52 -1.95
C ALA A 224 29.26 26.13 -3.41
N SER A 225 28.34 26.46 -4.33
CA SER A 225 28.44 27.59 -5.31
C SER A 225 27.94 27.25 -6.73
N THR A 226 27.05 28.12 -7.24
CA THR A 226 26.70 28.40 -8.67
C THR A 226 26.18 27.23 -9.52
N ASP A 227 25.14 27.30 -10.35
CA ASP A 227 24.54 28.40 -11.09
C ASP A 227 23.08 28.03 -11.47
N GLN A 228 22.37 29.04 -11.93
CA GLN A 228 20.95 29.17 -12.20
C GLN A 228 20.43 28.24 -13.31
N GLN A 229 19.21 27.71 -13.15
CA GLN A 229 18.05 27.96 -14.03
C GLN A 229 16.91 26.96 -13.77
N GLY A 230 15.66 27.48 -13.65
CA GLY A 230 14.50 26.75 -14.17
C GLY A 230 13.33 26.40 -13.25
N ARG A 231 12.92 27.18 -12.23
CA ARG A 231 11.60 26.99 -11.56
C ARG A 231 10.92 28.31 -11.14
N GLY A 232 10.51 29.13 -12.13
CA GLY A 232 9.89 30.45 -11.89
C GLY A 232 8.48 30.68 -12.46
N ALA A 233 7.76 29.64 -12.90
CA ALA A 233 6.58 29.82 -13.77
C ALA A 233 5.20 29.74 -13.07
N ARG A 234 5.08 29.26 -11.82
CA ARG A 234 3.76 29.06 -11.19
C ARG A 234 3.30 30.19 -10.25
N GLY A 235 4.22 30.93 -9.62
CA GLY A 235 3.88 32.00 -8.67
C GLY A 235 3.45 33.34 -9.29
N LYS A 236 3.94 33.68 -10.50
CA LYS A 236 3.71 34.99 -11.12
C LYS A 236 2.28 35.17 -11.69
N LYS A 237 1.62 34.08 -12.13
CA LYS A 237 0.24 34.14 -12.67
C LYS A 237 -0.80 34.45 -11.58
N ALA A 238 -0.60 33.94 -10.35
CA ALA A 238 -1.53 34.19 -9.24
C ALA A 238 -1.45 35.64 -8.72
N LYS A 239 -0.24 36.20 -8.61
CA LYS A 239 -0.05 37.60 -8.17
C LYS A 239 -0.58 38.62 -9.19
N ASN A 240 -0.45 38.35 -10.50
CA ASN A 240 -0.93 39.27 -11.54
C ASN A 240 -2.47 39.29 -11.65
N LYS A 241 -3.14 38.15 -11.45
CA LYS A 241 -4.61 38.06 -11.46
C LYS A 241 -5.25 38.83 -10.28
N ARG A 242 -4.63 38.79 -9.10
CA ARG A 242 -5.12 39.50 -7.91
C ARG A 242 -5.01 41.03 -8.04
N ARG A 243 -3.93 41.52 -8.68
CA ARG A 243 -3.73 42.96 -8.96
C ARG A 243 -4.68 43.49 -10.05
N GLN A 244 -5.00 42.68 -11.07
CA GLN A 244 -5.96 43.06 -12.11
C GLN A 244 -7.40 43.13 -11.57
N GLN A 245 -7.75 42.25 -10.62
CA GLN A 245 -9.06 42.25 -9.96
C GLN A 245 -9.23 43.44 -9.00
N GLN A 246 -8.17 43.83 -8.26
CA GLN A 246 -8.18 45.04 -7.43
C GLN A 246 -8.30 46.34 -8.26
N GLN A 247 -7.64 46.42 -9.42
CA GLN A 247 -7.77 47.58 -10.31
C GLN A 247 -9.12 47.67 -11.05
N GLN A 248 -9.87 46.57 -11.18
CA GLN A 248 -11.24 46.62 -11.71
C GLN A 248 -12.23 47.07 -10.64
N GLN A 249 -12.05 46.64 -9.39
CA GLN A 249 -12.90 47.06 -8.27
C GLN A 249 -12.74 48.55 -7.94
N GLN A 250 -11.53 49.10 -8.02
CA GLN A 250 -11.30 50.54 -7.81
C GLN A 250 -11.88 51.44 -8.92
N ARG A 251 -12.06 50.90 -10.14
CA ARG A 251 -12.66 51.63 -11.28
C ARG A 251 -14.19 51.62 -11.28
N GLN A 252 -14.82 50.74 -10.49
CA GLN A 252 -16.28 50.68 -10.35
C GLN A 252 -16.79 51.51 -9.15
N GLN A 253 -15.87 52.10 -8.37
CA GLN A 253 -16.16 52.92 -7.19
C GLN A 253 -15.86 54.42 -7.42
N GLN A 254 -15.54 54.82 -8.65
CA GLN A 254 -15.48 56.20 -9.14
C GLN A 254 -16.53 56.39 -10.23
#